data_AF-A0AAW2X931-F1
#
_entry.id   AF-A0AAW2X931-F1
#
_cell.length_a   1.000
_cell.length_b   1.000
_cell.length_c   1.000
_cell.angle_alpha   90.00
_cell.angle_beta   90.00
_cell.angle_gamma   90.00
#
_symmetry.space_group_name_H-M   'P 1'
#
loop_
_entity.id
_entity.type
_entity.pdbx_description
1 polymer ?
#
loop_
_entity_poly.entity_id
_entity_poly.type
_entity_poly.pdbx_seq_one_letter_code
_entity_poly.pdbx_strand_id
1 'polypeptide(L)'
;MQNLTGGVLLLRNKFLIILYRGKDFVPSEVAKVVAEREMELTRCQLQEETARLKASEAFSITDEDSVNSGIVGTLSRISAYSLRNREHKKGRLRFEVQLESEHKKTGKEKIRDQERRCIL
;
A
#
# COMPACT_ATOMS: atom_id res chain seq x y z
N MET A 1 -23.91 -10.42 -8.79
CA MET A 1 -24.43 -9.47 -7.79
C MET A 1 -23.27 -9.04 -6.91
N GLN A 2 -22.81 -7.80 -7.06
CA GLN A 2 -21.64 -7.26 -6.37
C GLN A 2 -21.95 -6.96 -4.90
N ASN A 3 -20.98 -7.19 -4.03
CA ASN A 3 -21.06 -7.05 -2.57
C ASN A 3 -21.18 -5.57 -2.16
N LEU A 4 -22.40 -5.00 -2.21
CA LEU A 4 -22.73 -3.60 -1.85
C LEU A 4 -22.07 -3.11 -0.55
N THR A 5 -21.91 -4.01 0.41
CA THR A 5 -21.36 -3.74 1.72
C THR A 5 -20.18 -4.63 2.05
N GLY A 6 -19.38 -5.16 1.12
CA GLY A 6 -18.04 -5.75 1.40
C GLY A 6 -17.88 -6.66 2.64
N GLY A 7 -18.93 -7.30 3.12
CA GLY A 7 -19.01 -7.99 4.41
C GLY A 7 -19.94 -9.18 4.31
N VAL A 8 -19.84 -10.12 5.24
CA VAL A 8 -20.58 -11.39 5.20
C VAL A 8 -21.95 -11.18 5.84
N LEU A 9 -23.02 -11.44 5.10
CA LEU A 9 -24.37 -11.42 5.64
C LEU A 9 -24.54 -12.58 6.62
N LEU A 10 -24.83 -12.28 7.88
CA LEU A 10 -25.11 -13.30 8.90
C LEU A 10 -26.61 -13.57 9.03
N LEU A 11 -27.41 -12.51 9.04
CA LEU A 11 -28.86 -12.60 9.23
C LEU A 11 -29.58 -11.49 8.47
N ARG A 12 -30.69 -11.85 7.82
CA ARG A 12 -31.62 -10.89 7.21
C ARG A 12 -33.06 -11.27 7.58
N ASN A 13 -33.77 -10.34 8.20
CA ASN A 13 -35.21 -10.44 8.46
C ASN A 13 -35.89 -9.14 7.95
N LYS A 14 -37.23 -9.07 7.97
CA LYS A 14 -38.04 -7.89 7.66
C LYS A 14 -37.61 -6.64 8.42
N PHE A 15 -37.08 -6.79 9.64
CA PHE A 15 -36.78 -5.67 10.53
C PHE A 15 -35.29 -5.31 10.63
N LEU A 16 -34.38 -6.23 10.30
CA LEU A 16 -32.94 -6.02 10.52
C LEU A 16 -32.06 -6.82 9.56
N ILE A 17 -30.87 -6.26 9.32
CA ILE A 17 -29.80 -6.88 8.55
C ILE A 17 -28.53 -6.86 9.42
N ILE A 18 -27.97 -8.03 9.71
CA ILE A 18 -26.73 -8.18 10.46
C ILE A 18 -25.63 -8.62 9.49
N LEU A 19 -24.56 -7.82 9.44
CA LEU A 19 -23.39 -8.08 8.62
C LEU A 19 -22.15 -8.20 9.51
N TYR A 20 -21.35 -9.23 9.26
CA TYR A 20 -20.01 -9.32 9.78
C TYR A 20 -19.06 -8.63 8.81
N ARG A 21 -18.49 -7.51 9.24
CA ARG A 21 -17.27 -6.95 8.68
C ARG A 21 -16.15 -7.36 9.62
N GLY A 22 -15.08 -7.94 9.09
CA GLY A 22 -13.93 -8.33 9.90
C GLY A 22 -13.27 -7.14 10.62
N LYS A 23 -12.06 -7.36 11.12
CA LYS A 23 -11.29 -6.35 11.88
C LYS A 23 -11.00 -5.06 11.09
N ASP A 24 -11.20 -5.06 9.78
CA ASP A 24 -10.99 -3.91 8.89
C ASP A 24 -12.09 -2.84 8.99
N PHE A 25 -13.18 -3.11 9.71
CA PHE A 25 -14.18 -2.08 10.00
C PHE A 25 -13.82 -1.30 11.26
N VAL A 26 -13.50 -0.03 11.06
CA VAL A 26 -13.25 0.95 12.13
C VAL A 26 -14.24 2.09 11.93
N PRO A 27 -15.05 2.47 12.94
CA PRO A 27 -15.93 3.63 12.85
C PRO A 27 -15.14 4.90 12.52
N SER A 28 -15.75 5.82 11.76
CA SER A 28 -15.09 7.05 11.28
C SER A 28 -14.37 7.82 12.39
N GLU A 29 -15.01 7.99 13.54
CA GLU A 29 -14.41 8.70 14.69
C GLU A 29 -13.19 7.97 15.24
N VAL A 30 -13.23 6.63 15.32
CA VAL A 30 -12.06 5.85 15.77
C VAL A 30 -10.94 5.94 14.73
N ALA A 31 -11.26 5.94 13.44
CA ALA A 31 -10.27 6.09 12.37
C ALA A 31 -9.57 7.46 12.44
N LYS A 32 -10.29 8.54 12.75
CA LYS A 32 -9.71 9.88 12.96
C LYS A 32 -8.73 9.89 14.13
N VAL A 33 -9.14 9.37 15.29
CA VAL A 33 -8.28 9.33 16.49
C VAL A 33 -7.02 8.49 16.24
N VAL A 34 -7.15 7.38 15.52
CA VAL A 34 -5.99 6.56 15.12
C VAL A 34 -5.05 7.37 14.22
N ALA A 35 -5.57 8.06 13.20
CA ALA A 35 -4.76 8.88 12.30
C ALA A 35 -4.05 10.03 13.02
N GLU A 36 -4.74 10.71 13.93
CA GLU A 36 -4.14 11.76 14.78
C GLU A 36 -2.99 11.20 15.62
N ARG A 37 -3.21 10.03 16.24
CA ARG A 37 -2.18 9.37 17.05
C ARG A 37 -0.99 8.92 16.21
N GLU A 38 -1.21 8.38 15.01
CA GLU A 38 -0.14 8.01 14.09
C GLU A 38 0.70 9.22 13.67
N MET A 39 0.05 10.38 13.44
CA MET A 39 0.73 11.63 13.13
C MET A 39 1.60 12.11 14.29
N GLU A 40 1.08 12.07 15.52
CA GLU A 40 1.84 12.42 16.73
C GLU A 40 3.07 11.53 16.90
N LEU A 41 2.90 10.21 16.76
CA LEU A 41 3.99 9.24 16.87
C LEU A 41 5.05 9.47 15.80
N THR A 42 4.64 9.72 14.56
CA THR A 42 5.56 10.02 13.45
C THR A 42 6.38 11.28 13.73
N ARG A 43 5.76 12.32 14.30
CA ARG A 43 6.45 13.55 14.69
C ARG A 43 7.51 13.28 15.77
N CYS A 44 7.16 12.51 16.81
CA CYS A 44 8.11 12.14 17.87
C CYS A 44 9.29 11.35 17.30
N GLN A 45 9.00 10.34 16.48
CA GLN A 45 10.00 9.53 15.78
C GLN A 45 10.97 10.38 14.94
N LEU A 46 10.45 11.36 14.19
CA LEU A 46 11.29 12.26 13.40
C LEU A 46 12.20 13.14 14.27
N GLN A 47 11.69 13.61 15.41
CA GLN A 47 12.47 14.40 16.36
C GLN A 47 13.60 13.58 16.98
N GLU A 48 13.30 12.36 17.42
CA GLU A 48 14.30 11.42 17.96
C GLU A 48 15.38 11.11 16.93
N GLU A 49 14.99 10.82 15.68
CA GLU A 49 15.93 10.56 14.59
C GLU A 49 16.81 11.77 14.27
N THR A 50 16.23 12.98 14.28
CA THR A 50 16.99 14.21 14.08
C THR A 50 18.03 14.42 15.19
N ALA A 51 17.64 14.16 16.45
CA ALA A 51 18.56 14.24 17.58
C ALA A 51 19.68 13.18 17.48
N ARG A 52 19.34 11.97 17.04
CA ARG A 52 20.30 10.88 16.80
C ARG A 52 21.31 11.26 15.73
N LEU A 53 20.88 11.86 14.61
CA LEU A 53 21.78 12.32 13.54
C LEU A 53 22.73 13.40 14.04
N LYS A 54 22.23 14.40 14.76
CA LYS A 54 23.05 15.47 15.36
C LYS A 54 24.10 14.92 16.33
N ALA A 55 23.70 13.96 17.17
CA ALA A 55 24.63 13.30 18.08
C ALA A 55 25.69 12.52 17.29
N SER A 56 25.27 11.71 16.30
CA SER A 56 26.19 10.95 15.45
C SER A 56 27.20 11.83 14.71
N GLU A 57 26.78 13.00 14.22
CA GLU A 57 27.65 13.99 13.59
C GLU A 57 28.63 14.62 14.60
N ALA A 58 28.18 14.91 15.81
CA ALA A 58 29.05 15.42 16.87
C ALA A 58 30.13 14.41 17.32
N PHE A 59 29.87 13.10 17.16
CA PHE A 59 30.79 12.03 17.52
C PHE A 59 31.65 11.50 16.36
N SER A 60 31.46 11.99 15.12
CA SER A 60 32.31 11.60 13.99
C SER A 60 33.67 12.32 14.05
N ILE A 61 34.53 11.88 14.96
CA ILE A 61 35.96 12.18 14.94
C ILE A 61 36.61 11.07 14.11
N THR A 62 37.27 11.47 13.02
CA THR A 62 38.13 10.70 12.10
C THR A 62 38.42 9.25 12.49
N ASP A 63 37.74 8.29 11.87
CA ASP A 63 38.29 6.96 11.61
C ASP A 63 37.60 6.39 10.35
N GLU A 64 38.39 6.19 9.29
CA GLU A 64 37.95 5.95 7.90
C GLU A 64 37.23 4.60 7.67
N ASP A 65 37.07 3.74 8.69
CA ASP A 65 36.73 2.33 8.46
C ASP A 65 35.36 1.83 8.98
N SER A 66 34.42 2.69 9.45
CA SER A 66 33.19 2.20 10.12
C SER A 66 31.81 2.62 9.56
N VAL A 67 31.74 3.13 8.32
CA VAL A 67 30.53 3.77 7.74
C VAL A 67 29.25 2.90 7.71
N ASN A 68 29.33 1.57 7.84
CA ASN A 68 28.16 0.69 7.68
C ASN A 68 27.48 0.24 8.99
N SER A 69 28.08 0.47 10.16
CA SER A 69 27.54 -0.08 11.42
C SER A 69 26.33 0.72 11.97
N GLY A 70 26.29 2.05 11.76
CA GLY A 70 25.30 2.94 12.39
C GLY A 70 23.96 3.12 11.68
N ILE A 71 23.75 2.48 10.51
CA ILE A 71 22.58 2.74 9.65
C ILE A 71 21.49 1.66 9.82
N VAL A 72 21.84 0.49 10.36
CA VAL A 72 20.90 -0.60 10.60
C VAL A 72 19.96 -0.26 11.76
N GLY A 73 18.66 -0.55 11.59
CA GLY A 73 17.62 -0.24 12.59
C GLY A 73 17.05 1.19 12.57
N THR A 74 17.66 2.10 11.81
CA THR A 74 17.29 3.53 11.75
C THR A 74 15.98 3.80 10.99
N LEU A 75 15.21 4.83 11.42
CA LEU A 75 13.97 5.26 10.76
C LEU A 75 14.16 5.65 9.29
N SER A 76 15.25 6.36 8.97
CA SER A 76 15.63 6.72 7.58
C SER A 76 15.79 5.49 6.68
N ARG A 77 16.34 4.40 7.22
CA ARG A 77 16.48 3.14 6.46
C ARG A 77 15.14 2.44 6.25
N ILE A 78 14.28 2.42 7.28
CA ILE A 78 12.94 1.81 7.21
C ILE A 78 12.05 2.58 6.23
N SER A 79 12.12 3.92 6.23
CA SER A 79 11.37 4.76 5.29
C SER A 79 11.84 4.56 3.86
N ALA A 80 13.17 4.49 3.63
CA ALA A 80 13.74 4.20 2.31
C ALA A 80 13.30 2.82 1.76
N TYR A 81 13.24 1.79 2.62
CA TYR A 81 12.72 0.48 2.23
C TYR A 81 11.24 0.53 1.84
N SER A 82 10.42 1.24 2.62
CA SER A 82 8.98 1.40 2.36
C SER A 82 8.70 2.14 1.06
N LEU A 83 9.48 3.18 0.75
CA LEU A 83 9.37 3.94 -0.50
C LEU A 83 9.67 3.06 -1.71
N ARG A 84 10.80 2.34 -1.71
CA ARG A 84 11.16 1.39 -2.78
C ARG A 84 10.05 0.36 -2.99
N ASN A 85 9.53 -0.23 -1.92
CA ASN A 85 8.42 -1.19 -2.01
C ASN A 85 7.15 -0.60 -2.64
N ARG A 86 6.85 0.67 -2.39
CA ARG A 86 5.70 1.37 -2.98
C ARG A 86 5.88 1.57 -4.49
N GLU A 87 7.09 1.90 -4.94
CA GLU A 87 7.43 2.01 -6.36
C GLU A 87 7.36 0.67 -7.08
N HIS A 88 7.87 -0.41 -6.46
CA HIS A 88 7.76 -1.77 -7.00
C HIS A 88 6.29 -2.20 -7.19
N LYS A 89 5.39 -1.88 -6.24
CA LYS A 89 3.94 -2.13 -6.39
C LYS A 89 3.31 -1.29 -7.51
N LYS A 90 3.71 -0.03 -7.67
CA LYS A 90 3.22 0.86 -8.73
C LYS A 90 3.64 0.38 -10.13
N GLY A 91 4.87 -0.12 -10.27
CA GLY A 91 5.36 -0.74 -11.50
C GLY A 91 4.54 -1.99 -11.87
N ARG A 92 4.26 -2.86 -10.88
CA ARG A 92 3.44 -4.06 -11.08
C ARG A 92 2.01 -3.73 -11.54
N LEU A 93 1.34 -2.76 -10.89
CA LEU A 93 0.00 -2.32 -11.28
C LEU A 93 -0.04 -1.75 -12.71
N ARG A 94 1.00 -1.02 -13.15
CA ARG A 94 1.08 -0.51 -14.53
C ARG A 94 1.23 -1.64 -15.56
N PHE A 95 2.06 -2.63 -15.25
CA PHE A 95 2.24 -3.81 -16.12
C PHE A 95 0.95 -4.62 -16.25
N GLU A 96 0.20 -4.78 -15.16
CA GLU A 96 -1.05 -5.54 -15.15
C GLU A 96 -2.16 -4.85 -15.97
N VAL A 97 -2.29 -3.52 -15.83
CA VAL A 97 -3.22 -2.71 -16.65
C VAL A 97 -2.85 -2.75 -18.14
N GLN A 98 -1.56 -2.73 -18.47
CA GLN A 98 -1.07 -2.84 -19.85
C GLN A 98 -1.45 -4.20 -20.45
N LEU A 99 -1.17 -5.30 -19.75
CA LEU A 99 -1.47 -6.66 -20.17
C LEU A 99 -2.98 -6.87 -20.40
N GLU A 100 -3.83 -6.37 -19.52
CA GLU A 100 -5.29 -6.44 -19.70
C GLU A 100 -5.76 -5.70 -20.95
N SER A 101 -5.19 -4.52 -21.23
CA SER A 101 -5.53 -3.74 -22.41
C SER A 101 -5.15 -4.46 -23.71
N GLU A 102 -4.00 -5.13 -23.73
CA GLU A 102 -3.49 -5.90 -24.86
C GLU A 102 -4.30 -7.19 -25.07
N HIS A 103 -4.61 -7.93 -24.01
CA HIS A 103 -5.50 -9.11 -24.06
C HIS A 103 -6.90 -8.74 -24.55
N LYS A 104 -7.45 -7.61 -24.12
CA LYS A 104 -8.76 -7.13 -24.60
C LYS A 104 -8.71 -6.71 -26.07
N LYS A 105 -7.62 -6.09 -26.52
CA LYS A 105 -7.43 -5.69 -27.92
C LYS A 105 -7.31 -6.91 -28.83
N THR A 106 -6.46 -7.87 -28.48
CA THR A 106 -6.27 -9.12 -29.23
C THR A 106 -7.52 -10.00 -29.22
N GLY A 107 -8.25 -10.07 -28.11
CA GLY A 107 -9.52 -10.79 -28.03
C GLY A 107 -10.57 -10.23 -29.01
N LYS A 108 -10.68 -8.90 -29.10
CA LYS A 108 -11.56 -8.25 -30.08
C LYS A 108 -11.11 -8.47 -31.52
N GLU A 109 -9.80 -8.48 -31.79
CA GLU A 109 -9.22 -8.79 -33.11
C GLU A 109 -9.62 -10.18 -33.59
N LYS A 110 -9.43 -11.19 -32.73
CA LYS A 110 -9.73 -12.59 -33.05
C LYS A 110 -11.21 -12.83 -33.36
N ILE A 111 -12.11 -12.13 -32.66
CA ILE A 111 -13.56 -12.20 -32.90
C ILE A 111 -13.90 -11.64 -34.28
N ARG A 112 -13.37 -10.46 -34.64
CA ARG A 112 -13.58 -9.86 -35.97
C ARG A 112 -13.08 -10.77 -37.10
N ASP A 113 -11.96 -11.45 -36.89
CA ASP A 113 -11.41 -12.37 -37.88
C ASP A 113 -12.24 -13.65 -38.00
N GLN A 114 -12.82 -14.15 -36.90
CA GLN A 114 -13.75 -15.28 -36.93
C GLN A 114 -15.02 -14.93 -37.72
N GLU A 115 -15.60 -13.75 -37.48
CA GLU A 115 -16.78 -13.27 -38.20
C GLU A 115 -16.51 -13.17 -39.70
N ARG A 116 -15.35 -12.62 -40.11
CA ARG A 116 -14.94 -12.55 -41.52
C ARG A 116 -14.76 -13.94 -42.17
N ARG A 117 -14.28 -14.92 -41.41
CA ARG A 117 -14.13 -16.31 -41.88
C ARG A 117 -15.46 -17.05 -42.03
N CYS A 118 -16.48 -16.69 -41.24
CA CYS A 118 -17.79 -17.35 -41.28
C CYS A 118 -18.74 -16.82 -42.36
N ILE A 119 -18.33 -15.80 -43.13
CA ILE A 119 -19.13 -15.15 -44.18
C ILE A 119 -18.71 -15.63 -45.60
N LEU A 120 -17.69 -16.49 -45.70
CA LEU A 120 -17.32 -17.25 -46.91
C LEU A 120 -17.75 -18.71 -46.76
#